data_AF-A0A4V1TS13-F1
#
_entry.id   AF-A0A4V1TS13-F1
#
_cell.length_a   1.000
_cell.length_b   1.000
_cell.length_c   1.000
_cell.angle_alpha   90.00
_cell.angle_beta   90.00
_cell.angle_gamma   90.00
#
_symmetry.space_group_name_H-M   'P 1'
#
loop_
_entity.id
_entity.type
_entity.pdbx_description
1 polymer ?
#
loop_
_entity_poly.entity_id
_entity_poly.type
_entity_poly.pdbx_seq_one_letter_code
_entity_poly.pdbx_strand_id
1 'polypeptide(L)'
;MAGLGDQVRSGGLRARDPQGVRRPGASHPAGELRAVPARRRRHLSAAPTPPDTRGGVTTPTASDSRVPPVAIRQGIACQCAGVTHAELDEAIACDPDADVASLGAALGCGLQCGTCIPAIREALGEVAWFAAVAQPAAITGARDVEALQRLIYKVEITLREKGSYPAVLPGQHVVLRASIAGELVERTYTVVAQDRPARRLTVAVRRKPGGKMTPWLLDPGDDGTPRMLEVSVPGGRALGSGTRRPDVFFAAGVGVTPAVAMVNALPPNATLHLHYSVSSREDAAFVPEFDARAQACPGFSYSLRDTSIEGRLPRRSVRRRVARWPEAMFHICGPEAYVEAVRRTLLACKVDPERIHVELFALATGARAGRSSRTRSYIAGALLGALPAFLLLPDLQELRPHGHPNVGHEQLQCVACHADAPGSTRQTLQAKAKHALGLRETGAVLGTQPVTSATCIRCHANPDDRHAPNRFLEPRFDQARAETGAQLCVSCHREHSGVRVTAPSTGYCVSCHQDLQVKDDKTSPTHDHLVRQKRWDTCLQCHDYHGNHKWSAPLRLQDAAQLPLLEKYLQGGPSPYGSTVVKAKQDPTR
;
A
#
# COMPACT_ATOMS: atom_id res chain seq x y z
N MET A 1 -41.09 -17.81 37.67
CA MET A 1 -41.40 -19.20 38.08
C MET A 1 -40.31 -20.07 37.49
N ALA A 2 -39.22 -20.28 38.24
CA ALA A 2 -39.05 -21.30 39.28
C ALA A 2 -38.74 -22.66 38.64
N GLY A 3 -37.52 -23.15 38.88
CA GLY A 3 -36.93 -24.32 38.22
C GLY A 3 -37.37 -25.65 38.81
N LEU A 4 -36.55 -26.67 38.51
CA LEU A 4 -36.37 -28.02 39.07
C LEU A 4 -36.18 -28.95 37.86
N GLY A 5 -35.06 -29.65 37.63
CA GLY A 5 -34.01 -30.11 38.52
C GLY A 5 -33.99 -31.64 38.45
N ASP A 6 -32.85 -32.25 38.10
CA ASP A 6 -32.52 -33.54 38.72
C ASP A 6 -31.00 -33.79 38.78
N GLN A 7 -30.59 -34.26 39.96
CA GLN A 7 -29.22 -34.54 40.40
C GLN A 7 -29.02 -36.05 40.54
N VAL A 8 -27.79 -36.54 40.32
CA VAL A 8 -27.17 -37.65 41.08
C VAL A 8 -25.64 -37.41 41.03
N ARG A 9 -24.94 -36.87 42.06
CA ARG A 9 -24.31 -37.47 43.28
C ARG A 9 -23.48 -38.75 42.99
N SER A 10 -22.30 -39.07 43.53
CA SER A 10 -21.47 -38.56 44.65
C SER A 10 -20.18 -39.40 44.79
N GLY A 11 -19.13 -38.82 45.42
CA GLY A 11 -18.04 -39.51 46.17
C GLY A 11 -16.64 -39.33 45.56
N GLY A 12 -15.61 -38.73 46.16
CA GLY A 12 -15.35 -38.27 47.53
C GLY A 12 -14.29 -39.14 48.21
N LEU A 13 -13.04 -38.66 48.36
CA LEU A 13 -12.09 -39.04 49.44
C LEU A 13 -10.86 -38.11 49.49
N ARG A 14 -10.33 -37.91 50.70
CA ARG A 14 -9.43 -36.82 51.15
C ARG A 14 -7.95 -37.26 51.30
N ALA A 15 -7.07 -36.25 51.21
CA ALA A 15 -5.87 -35.94 52.02
C ALA A 15 -4.61 -36.84 52.00
N ARG A 16 -3.43 -36.23 51.74
CA ARG A 16 -2.39 -35.85 52.73
C ARG A 16 -1.06 -35.43 52.03
N ASP A 17 -0.41 -34.42 52.61
CA ASP A 17 1.01 -34.04 52.45
C ASP A 17 1.88 -34.92 53.39
N PRO A 18 3.19 -35.19 53.15
CA PRO A 18 4.25 -34.34 53.72
C PRO A 18 5.63 -34.28 53.00
N GLN A 19 6.26 -33.10 53.10
CA GLN A 19 7.68 -32.78 53.38
C GLN A 19 8.88 -33.60 52.83
N GLY A 20 9.78 -32.88 52.12
CA GLY A 20 11.19 -32.63 52.54
C GLY A 20 12.31 -33.58 52.08
N VAL A 21 13.39 -33.02 51.49
CA VAL A 21 14.80 -33.07 51.95
C VAL A 21 15.73 -32.39 50.91
N ARG A 22 16.88 -31.91 51.39
CA ARG A 22 17.77 -30.84 50.90
C ARG A 22 18.85 -31.29 49.90
N ARG A 23 19.56 -30.26 49.36
CA ARG A 23 21.04 -30.09 49.27
C ARG A 23 21.72 -30.25 47.88
N PRO A 24 22.96 -29.72 47.66
CA PRO A 24 23.22 -28.51 46.88
C PRO A 24 24.23 -28.70 45.72
N GLY A 25 24.60 -27.61 45.04
CA GLY A 25 25.47 -27.60 43.86
C GLY A 25 26.97 -27.79 44.08
N ALA A 26 27.71 -27.82 42.96
CA ALA A 26 29.14 -27.54 42.86
C ALA A 26 29.56 -27.33 41.39
N SER A 27 30.64 -26.57 41.28
CA SER A 27 31.34 -25.97 40.15
C SER A 27 32.21 -26.91 39.29
N HIS A 28 32.66 -26.38 38.14
CA HIS A 28 33.67 -26.84 37.16
C HIS A 28 34.83 -27.74 37.63
N PRO A 29 35.43 -28.48 36.68
CA PRO A 29 36.83 -28.20 36.31
C PRO A 29 37.17 -28.35 34.79
N ALA A 30 38.45 -28.14 34.47
CA ALA A 30 39.07 -27.76 33.20
C ALA A 30 39.87 -28.88 32.45
N GLY A 31 40.28 -28.58 31.20
CA GLY A 31 41.41 -29.15 30.43
C GLY A 31 41.14 -30.47 29.68
N GLU A 32 41.71 -30.83 28.52
CA GLU A 32 42.85 -30.31 27.75
C GLU A 32 43.00 -31.09 26.39
N LEU A 33 43.85 -30.58 25.46
CA LEU A 33 44.66 -31.26 24.40
C LEU A 33 44.27 -31.27 22.88
N ARG A 34 45.05 -30.46 22.12
CA ARG A 34 45.90 -30.73 20.91
C ARG A 34 45.32 -31.19 19.53
N ALA A 35 45.53 -30.36 18.48
CA ALA A 35 46.62 -30.43 17.45
C ALA A 35 46.24 -29.99 15.99
N VAL A 36 46.91 -28.93 15.45
CA VAL A 36 47.66 -28.77 14.14
C VAL A 36 46.93 -29.04 12.77
N PRO A 37 47.23 -28.40 11.58
CA PRO A 37 48.37 -27.57 11.15
C PRO A 37 48.12 -26.24 10.39
N ALA A 38 49.26 -25.56 10.17
CA ALA A 38 49.52 -24.32 9.45
C ALA A 38 49.65 -24.44 7.91
N ARG A 39 49.52 -23.30 7.21
CA ARG A 39 50.21 -22.78 5.98
C ARG A 39 49.35 -21.61 5.44
N ARG A 40 49.82 -20.48 4.89
CA ARG A 40 51.12 -19.92 4.46
C ARG A 40 50.95 -18.39 4.37
N ARG A 41 51.98 -17.64 4.74
CA ARG A 41 52.12 -16.18 4.52
C ARG A 41 52.37 -15.86 3.04
N ARG A 42 51.82 -14.73 2.56
CA ARG A 42 52.44 -13.89 1.51
C ARG A 42 52.44 -12.43 1.96
N HIS A 43 53.56 -11.78 1.67
CA HIS A 43 53.98 -10.42 2.03
C HIS A 43 53.37 -9.34 1.13
N LEU A 44 53.63 -8.08 1.53
CA LEU A 44 53.52 -6.76 0.84
C LEU A 44 52.32 -5.94 1.36
N SER A 45 52.41 -4.67 1.80
CA SER A 45 53.51 -3.72 1.97
C SER A 45 53.06 -2.60 2.93
N ALA A 46 54.03 -1.82 3.40
CA ALA A 46 53.99 -0.89 4.52
C ALA A 46 52.97 0.27 4.46
N ALA A 47 52.44 0.64 5.63
CA ALA A 47 51.78 1.91 5.91
C ALA A 47 52.77 2.87 6.59
N PRO A 48 52.80 4.17 6.27
CA PRO A 48 53.69 5.12 6.92
C PRO A 48 53.10 5.66 8.23
N THR A 49 53.94 5.69 9.26
CA THR A 49 53.77 6.40 10.55
C THR A 49 53.91 7.92 10.39
N PRO A 50 53.37 8.72 11.34
CA PRO A 50 53.27 10.18 11.22
C PRO A 50 54.55 10.88 11.69
N PRO A 51 54.84 12.11 11.25
CA PRO A 51 55.88 12.93 11.86
C PRO A 51 55.32 13.80 13.00
N ASP A 52 56.14 13.91 14.05
CA ASP A 52 55.93 14.67 15.27
C ASP A 52 56.49 16.11 15.15
N THR A 53 55.75 17.01 15.81
CA THR A 53 55.93 18.40 16.26
C THR A 53 57.15 19.27 15.85
N ARG A 54 56.86 20.56 15.56
CA ARG A 54 57.29 21.74 16.36
C ARG A 54 56.76 23.07 15.82
N GLY A 55 56.15 23.85 16.72
CA GLY A 55 56.34 25.32 16.81
C GLY A 55 55.32 26.23 16.12
N GLY A 56 54.47 26.89 16.92
CA GLY A 56 53.71 28.05 16.47
C GLY A 56 52.51 28.38 17.35
N VAL A 57 52.75 28.94 18.54
CA VAL A 57 51.70 29.60 19.34
C VAL A 57 51.15 30.77 18.52
N THR A 58 49.92 30.64 18.03
CA THR A 58 49.13 31.77 17.54
C THR A 58 47.77 31.73 18.22
N THR A 59 47.43 32.87 18.80
CA THR A 59 46.19 33.19 19.50
C THR A 59 44.97 32.97 18.60
N PRO A 60 43.87 32.37 19.08
CA PRO A 60 42.67 32.23 18.27
C PRO A 60 41.97 33.59 18.19
N THR A 61 42.09 34.23 17.03
CA THR A 61 41.26 35.37 16.65
C THR A 61 39.88 34.87 16.24
N ALA A 62 38.86 35.61 16.67
CA ALA A 62 37.46 35.33 16.41
C ALA A 62 37.13 35.54 14.93
N SER A 63 36.84 34.47 14.18
CA SER A 63 35.87 34.40 13.08
C SER A 63 36.06 33.11 12.29
N ASP A 64 35.53 31.99 12.76
CA ASP A 64 35.26 30.87 11.84
C ASP A 64 33.90 30.25 12.16
N SER A 65 32.87 31.02 11.83
CA SER A 65 31.47 30.60 11.75
C SER A 65 31.12 30.20 10.31
N ARG A 66 32.05 29.59 9.56
CA ARG A 66 31.74 29.11 8.21
C ARG A 66 30.90 27.86 8.31
N VAL A 67 29.59 28.08 8.16
CA VAL A 67 28.63 27.08 7.72
C VAL A 67 29.26 26.33 6.53
N PRO A 68 29.32 24.99 6.53
CA PRO A 68 29.79 24.25 5.37
C PRO A 68 28.96 24.66 4.15
N PRO A 69 29.57 24.72 2.94
CA PRO A 69 28.87 25.14 1.74
C PRO A 69 27.57 24.35 1.60
N VAL A 70 26.46 25.07 1.43
CA VAL A 70 25.11 24.52 1.31
C VAL A 70 25.16 23.39 0.28
N ALA A 71 25.06 22.14 0.77
CA ALA A 71 24.89 21.00 -0.10
C ALA A 71 23.70 21.32 -1.01
N ILE A 72 23.87 21.18 -2.33
CA ILE A 72 22.82 21.44 -3.33
C ILE A 72 21.51 20.88 -2.78
N ARG A 73 20.53 21.76 -2.54
CA ARG A 73 19.24 21.35 -1.97
C ARG A 73 18.55 20.50 -3.03
N GLN A 74 18.65 19.18 -2.92
CA GLN A 74 18.05 18.26 -3.88
C GLN A 74 16.69 17.77 -3.37
N GLY A 75 15.71 17.70 -4.27
CA GLY A 75 14.39 17.17 -3.98
C GLY A 75 13.28 18.21 -3.89
N ILE A 76 12.24 17.90 -3.11
CA ILE A 76 11.00 18.67 -3.02
C ILE A 76 11.14 19.78 -1.98
N ALA A 77 11.01 21.04 -2.42
CA ALA A 77 10.94 22.22 -1.54
C ALA A 77 9.55 22.40 -0.93
N CYS A 78 8.48 22.14 -1.69
CA CYS A 78 7.09 22.21 -1.23
C CYS A 78 6.31 20.95 -1.57
N GLN A 79 6.00 20.13 -0.56
CA GLN A 79 5.24 18.89 -0.73
C GLN A 79 3.79 19.13 -1.20
N CYS A 80 3.15 20.22 -0.75
CA CYS A 80 1.76 20.54 -1.09
C CYS A 80 1.59 20.92 -2.56
N ALA A 81 2.50 21.76 -3.07
CA ALA A 81 2.49 22.21 -4.46
C ALA A 81 3.26 21.27 -5.40
N GLY A 82 4.07 20.36 -4.84
CA GLY A 82 4.98 19.49 -5.60
C GLY A 82 6.14 20.26 -6.23
N VAL A 83 6.56 21.38 -5.62
CA VAL A 83 7.62 22.25 -6.13
C VAL A 83 8.96 21.74 -5.65
N THR A 84 9.90 21.58 -6.58
CA THR A 84 11.28 21.19 -6.31
C THR A 84 12.15 22.38 -5.96
N HIS A 85 13.30 22.14 -5.32
CA HIS A 85 14.30 23.19 -5.11
C HIS A 85 14.81 23.77 -6.44
N ALA A 86 14.95 22.95 -7.49
CA ALA A 86 15.37 23.43 -8.80
C ALA A 86 14.35 24.42 -9.44
N GLU A 87 13.05 24.10 -9.39
CA GLU A 87 12.00 25.01 -9.86
C GLU A 87 11.94 26.31 -9.02
N LEU A 88 12.25 26.23 -7.73
CA LEU A 88 12.34 27.39 -6.86
C LEU A 88 13.54 28.28 -7.21
N ASP A 89 14.72 27.68 -7.41
CA ASP A 89 15.94 28.40 -7.77
C ASP A 89 15.81 29.05 -9.16
N GLU A 90 15.18 28.36 -10.12
CA GLU A 90 14.89 28.92 -11.46
C GLU A 90 13.95 30.13 -11.37
N ALA A 91 12.91 30.06 -10.53
CA ALA A 91 12.00 31.18 -10.33
C ALA A 91 12.69 32.40 -9.69
N ILE A 92 13.57 32.18 -8.71
CA ILE A 92 14.37 33.24 -8.09
C ILE A 92 15.34 33.84 -9.10
N ALA A 93 15.96 33.03 -9.97
CA ALA A 93 16.85 33.53 -11.01
C ALA A 93 16.12 34.39 -12.07
N CYS A 94 14.83 34.14 -12.31
CA CYS A 94 14.01 34.92 -13.25
C CYS A 94 13.46 36.23 -12.65
N ASP A 95 13.40 36.35 -11.33
CA ASP A 95 12.91 37.52 -10.60
C ASP A 95 13.85 37.85 -9.42
N PRO A 96 14.86 38.72 -9.63
CA PRO A 96 15.82 39.09 -8.59
C PRO A 96 15.20 39.78 -7.37
N ASP A 97 14.01 40.38 -7.52
CA ASP A 97 13.25 41.02 -6.45
C ASP A 97 12.19 40.08 -5.85
N ALA A 98 12.28 38.77 -6.14
CA ALA A 98 11.35 37.78 -5.66
C ALA A 98 11.27 37.76 -4.13
N ASP A 99 10.05 37.64 -3.63
CA ASP A 99 9.76 37.42 -2.22
C ASP A 99 8.91 36.16 -2.03
N VAL A 100 8.64 35.78 -0.77
CA VAL A 100 7.82 34.61 -0.46
C VAL A 100 6.43 34.68 -1.10
N ALA A 101 5.85 35.88 -1.22
CA ALA A 101 4.52 36.06 -1.78
C ALA A 101 4.52 35.97 -3.31
N SER A 102 5.49 36.57 -3.99
CA SER A 102 5.64 36.50 -5.45
C SER A 102 5.93 35.07 -5.91
N LEU A 103 6.84 34.37 -5.23
CA LEU A 103 7.14 32.95 -5.48
C LEU A 103 5.92 32.07 -5.17
N GLY A 104 5.19 32.38 -4.11
CA GLY A 104 3.95 31.68 -3.79
C GLY A 104 2.88 31.86 -4.86
N ALA A 105 2.75 33.05 -5.44
CA ALA A 105 1.84 33.32 -6.55
C ALA A 105 2.27 32.60 -7.84
N ALA A 106 3.57 32.56 -8.14
CA ALA A 106 4.13 31.95 -9.34
C ALA A 106 4.08 30.41 -9.30
N LEU A 107 4.55 29.80 -8.20
CA LEU A 107 4.76 28.36 -8.08
C LEU A 107 3.62 27.66 -7.33
N GLY A 108 2.80 28.40 -6.59
CA GLY A 108 1.76 27.87 -5.71
C GLY A 108 2.28 27.32 -4.38
N CYS A 109 3.57 27.52 -4.07
CA CYS A 109 4.17 27.11 -2.80
C CYS A 109 3.88 28.13 -1.67
N GLY A 110 4.04 27.74 -0.41
CA GLY A 110 3.83 28.65 0.73
C GLY A 110 2.38 29.01 1.07
N LEU A 111 1.41 28.72 0.19
CA LEU A 111 0.01 29.15 0.36
C LEU A 111 -0.86 28.22 1.23
N GLN A 112 -0.57 26.91 1.26
CA GLN A 112 -1.47 25.92 1.85
C GLN A 112 -1.18 25.63 3.32
N CYS A 113 0.01 25.09 3.62
CA CYS A 113 0.38 24.70 4.99
C CYS A 113 1.49 25.60 5.59
N GLY A 114 2.18 26.39 4.76
CA GLY A 114 3.30 27.24 5.19
C GLY A 114 4.60 26.51 5.55
N THR A 115 4.61 25.17 5.61
CA THR A 115 5.79 24.36 5.98
C THR A 115 7.04 24.64 5.14
N CYS A 116 6.88 24.96 3.85
CA CYS A 116 8.01 25.22 2.95
C CYS A 116 8.54 26.66 3.03
N ILE A 117 7.87 27.57 3.76
CA ILE A 117 8.27 28.99 3.83
C ILE A 117 9.71 29.15 4.35
N PRO A 118 10.18 28.42 5.38
CA PRO A 118 11.57 28.53 5.82
C PRO A 118 12.57 28.17 4.72
N ALA A 119 12.31 27.11 3.95
CA ALA A 119 13.16 26.71 2.84
C ALA A 119 13.17 27.74 1.70
N ILE A 120 12.02 28.40 1.44
CA ILE A 120 11.91 29.50 0.46
C ILE A 120 12.72 30.71 0.93
N ARG A 121 12.54 31.13 2.18
CA ARG A 121 13.31 32.24 2.79
C ARG A 121 14.81 31.99 2.76
N GLU A 122 15.22 30.76 3.08
CA GLU A 122 16.62 30.37 3.00
C GLU A 122 17.14 30.38 1.55
N ALA A 123 16.30 30.14 0.54
CA ALA A 123 16.68 30.24 -0.88
C ALA A 123 16.83 31.70 -1.32
N LEU A 124 16.01 32.60 -0.76
CA LEU A 124 16.11 34.05 -0.91
C LEU A 124 17.26 34.67 -0.11
N GLY A 125 18.03 33.88 0.65
CA GLY A 125 19.15 34.37 1.47
C GLY A 125 18.75 35.00 2.81
N GLU A 126 17.48 34.86 3.22
CA GLU A 126 17.01 35.33 4.53
C GLU A 126 17.45 34.39 5.67
N VAL A 127 17.57 34.94 6.89
CA VAL A 127 17.80 34.15 8.10
C VAL A 127 16.52 33.40 8.47
N ALA A 128 16.43 32.14 8.02
CA ALA A 128 15.27 31.30 8.25
C ALA A 128 15.46 30.29 9.40
N TRP A 129 16.69 30.03 9.83
CA TRP A 129 17.05 28.89 10.69
C TRP A 129 17.91 29.31 11.89
N PHE A 130 17.67 28.68 13.04
CA PHE A 130 18.39 28.90 14.29
C PHE A 130 18.92 27.59 14.83
N ALA A 131 20.21 27.53 15.14
CA ALA A 131 20.82 26.35 15.74
C ALA A 131 20.23 26.08 17.14
N ALA A 132 19.85 24.84 17.39
CA ALA A 132 19.21 24.41 18.63
C ALA A 132 19.63 23.00 19.05
N VAL A 133 19.24 22.67 20.27
CA VAL A 133 19.43 21.36 20.88
C VAL A 133 18.08 20.86 21.35
N ALA A 134 17.68 19.67 20.91
CA ALA A 134 16.55 18.97 21.50
C ALA A 134 17.01 18.12 22.69
N GLN A 135 16.32 18.26 23.81
CA GLN A 135 16.44 17.34 24.93
C GLN A 135 15.44 16.20 24.73
N PRO A 136 15.87 14.93 24.75
CA PRO A 136 14.94 13.81 24.71
C PRO A 136 13.93 13.93 25.84
N ALA A 137 12.65 13.68 25.53
CA ALA A 137 11.66 13.55 26.58
C ALA A 137 12.08 12.39 27.50
N ALA A 138 12.18 12.61 28.80
CA ALA A 138 12.39 11.51 29.73
C ALA A 138 11.19 10.56 29.64
N ILE A 139 11.36 9.42 28.97
CA ILE A 139 10.35 8.38 28.89
C ILE A 139 10.30 7.69 30.26
N THR A 140 9.50 8.20 31.17
CA THR A 140 9.31 7.59 32.49
C THR A 140 8.13 6.62 32.47
N GLY A 141 8.38 5.35 32.81
CA GLY A 141 7.36 4.48 33.40
C GLY A 141 6.47 3.61 32.49
N ALA A 142 6.67 3.53 31.17
CA ALA A 142 5.89 2.59 30.35
C ALA A 142 6.59 1.24 30.19
N ARG A 143 5.89 0.14 30.54
CA ARG A 143 6.40 -1.25 30.43
C ARG A 143 6.08 -1.90 29.07
N ASP A 144 5.33 -1.22 28.21
CA ASP A 144 4.82 -1.75 26.94
C ASP A 144 5.11 -0.79 25.76
N VAL A 145 5.66 -1.35 24.67
CA VAL A 145 6.04 -0.64 23.44
C VAL A 145 4.83 -0.05 22.72
N GLU A 146 3.67 -0.68 22.78
CA GLU A 146 2.45 -0.15 22.15
C GLU A 146 1.91 1.09 22.88
N ALA A 147 1.98 1.09 24.22
CA ALA A 147 1.62 2.27 25.02
C ALA A 147 2.54 3.46 24.69
N LEU A 148 3.86 3.22 24.57
CA LEU A 148 4.84 4.25 24.20
C LEU A 148 4.57 4.90 22.83
N GLN A 149 3.89 4.23 21.92
CA GLN A 149 3.55 4.78 20.60
C GLN A 149 2.26 5.63 20.61
N ARG A 150 1.41 5.47 21.62
CA ARG A 150 0.15 6.20 21.74
C ARG A 150 0.30 7.54 22.47
N LEU A 151 1.26 7.62 23.40
CA LEU A 151 1.52 8.81 24.20
C LEU A 151 2.03 10.00 23.38
N ILE A 152 1.74 11.19 23.91
CA ILE A 152 2.25 12.46 23.40
C ILE A 152 3.28 12.97 24.41
N TYR A 153 4.48 13.23 23.92
CA TYR A 153 5.63 13.65 24.72
C TYR A 153 5.92 15.12 24.48
N LYS A 154 6.34 15.83 25.53
CA LYS A 154 6.89 17.18 25.40
C LYS A 154 8.38 17.06 25.08
N VAL A 155 8.82 17.74 24.03
CA VAL A 155 10.23 17.86 23.67
C VAL A 155 10.62 19.32 23.85
N GLU A 156 11.64 19.53 24.66
CA GLU A 156 12.23 20.85 24.88
C GLU A 156 13.34 21.10 23.87
N ILE A 157 13.30 22.27 23.26
CA ILE A 157 14.25 22.71 22.24
C ILE A 157 14.89 24.00 22.73
N THR A 158 16.18 23.95 23.03
CA THR A 158 16.95 25.10 23.51
C THR A 158 17.75 25.70 22.37
N LEU A 159 17.52 26.98 22.07
CA LEU A 159 18.25 27.73 21.06
C LEU A 159 19.67 28.03 21.56
N ARG A 160 20.68 27.83 20.71
CA ARG A 160 22.09 27.97 21.09
C ARG A 160 22.56 29.42 21.07
N GLU A 161 22.10 30.18 20.08
CA GLU A 161 22.53 31.56 19.89
C GLU A 161 21.89 32.49 20.92
N LYS A 162 22.56 33.62 21.18
CA LYS A 162 22.06 34.68 22.07
C LYS A 162 21.20 35.71 21.33
N GLY A 163 20.96 35.53 20.03
CA GLY A 163 20.10 36.39 19.22
C GLY A 163 18.62 36.32 19.64
N SER A 164 17.83 37.35 19.31
CA SER A 164 16.40 37.37 19.64
C SER A 164 15.64 36.46 18.69
N TYR A 165 15.18 35.30 19.18
CA TYR A 165 14.24 34.48 18.43
C TYR A 165 12.83 35.09 18.50
N PRO A 166 12.07 35.14 17.38
CA PRO A 166 10.77 35.79 17.35
C PRO A 166 9.78 35.21 18.37
N ALA A 167 8.86 36.07 18.82
CA ALA A 167 7.73 35.63 19.63
C ALA A 167 6.87 34.63 18.84
N VAL A 168 6.59 33.48 19.43
CA VAL A 168 5.67 32.51 18.84
C VAL A 168 4.27 32.82 19.33
N LEU A 169 3.36 33.09 18.39
CA LEU A 169 1.94 33.30 18.72
C LEU A 169 1.21 31.96 18.83
N PRO A 170 0.13 31.85 19.64
CA PRO A 170 -0.64 30.62 19.76
C PRO A 170 -1.09 30.07 18.41
N GLY A 171 -0.95 28.75 18.22
CA GLY A 171 -1.28 28.07 16.97
C GLY A 171 -0.23 28.18 15.86
N GLN A 172 0.82 28.97 16.04
CA GLN A 172 1.96 28.93 15.14
C GLN A 172 2.79 27.67 15.33
N HIS A 173 3.50 27.30 14.27
CA HIS A 173 4.36 26.13 14.22
C HIS A 173 5.78 26.51 13.82
N VAL A 174 6.72 25.60 14.07
CA VAL A 174 8.09 25.68 13.61
C VAL A 174 8.45 24.43 12.80
N VAL A 175 9.37 24.57 11.87
CA VAL A 175 9.99 23.45 11.18
C VAL A 175 11.27 23.08 11.91
N LEU A 176 11.39 21.81 12.29
CA LEU A 176 12.62 21.25 12.83
C LEU A 176 13.35 20.53 11.71
N ARG A 177 14.63 20.84 11.56
CA ARG A 177 15.52 20.28 10.54
C ARG A 177 16.72 19.61 11.23
N ALA A 178 16.96 18.35 10.92
CA ALA A 178 18.08 17.60 11.50
C ALA A 178 18.67 16.62 10.48
N SER A 179 19.98 16.38 10.56
CA SER A 179 20.64 15.29 9.84
C SER A 179 20.49 13.99 10.63
N ILE A 180 19.74 13.04 10.10
CA ILE A 180 19.42 11.76 10.74
C ILE A 180 19.90 10.64 9.82
N ALA A 181 20.92 9.90 10.25
CA ALA A 181 21.55 8.83 9.47
C ALA A 181 22.01 9.28 8.06
N GLY A 182 22.58 10.48 7.97
CA GLY A 182 23.10 11.05 6.73
C GLY A 182 22.05 11.71 5.83
N GLU A 183 20.78 11.74 6.24
CA GLU A 183 19.70 12.40 5.50
C GLU A 183 19.19 13.65 6.23
N LEU A 184 18.94 14.72 5.47
CA LEU A 184 18.29 15.92 5.99
C LEU A 184 16.78 15.66 6.14
N VAL A 185 16.29 15.69 7.39
CA VAL A 185 14.89 15.44 7.71
C VAL A 185 14.25 16.70 8.29
N GLU A 186 13.17 17.16 7.66
CA GLU A 186 12.40 18.32 8.11
C GLU A 186 10.98 17.94 8.54
N ARG A 187 10.51 18.40 9.70
CA ARG A 187 9.13 18.17 10.15
C ARG A 187 8.58 19.39 10.87
N THR A 188 7.29 19.68 10.65
CA THR A 188 6.57 20.77 11.29
C THR A 188 5.94 20.35 12.60
N TYR A 189 6.06 21.20 13.63
CA TYR A 189 5.45 21.00 14.94
C TYR A 189 4.86 22.31 15.48
N THR A 190 3.64 22.25 15.97
CA THR A 190 3.02 23.37 16.71
C THR A 190 3.78 23.60 18.01
N VAL A 191 4.10 24.87 18.29
CA VAL A 191 4.76 25.26 19.55
C VAL A 191 3.70 25.38 20.64
N VAL A 192 3.85 24.63 21.73
CA VAL A 192 2.91 24.64 22.86
C VAL A 192 3.31 25.61 23.97
N ALA A 193 4.60 25.96 24.06
CA ALA A 193 5.12 26.96 24.97
C ALA A 193 6.44 27.55 24.45
N GLN A 194 6.70 28.81 24.81
CA GLN A 194 7.97 29.50 24.58
C GLN A 194 8.40 30.20 25.87
N ASP A 195 9.57 29.83 26.38
CA ASP A 195 10.27 30.52 27.47
C ASP A 195 11.42 31.32 26.86
N ARG A 196 11.21 32.63 26.69
CA ARG A 196 12.20 33.53 26.06
C ARG A 196 13.45 33.70 26.92
N PRO A 197 13.35 33.96 28.25
CA PRO A 197 14.53 34.00 29.12
C PRO A 197 15.40 32.74 29.02
N ALA A 198 14.79 31.55 29.03
CA ALA A 198 15.53 30.30 28.90
C ALA A 198 15.85 29.90 27.45
N ARG A 199 15.43 30.70 26.46
CA ARG A 199 15.58 30.44 25.01
C ARG A 199 15.07 29.06 24.62
N ARG A 200 13.91 28.69 25.17
CA ARG A 200 13.36 27.33 25.08
C ARG A 200 12.01 27.35 24.38
N LEU A 201 11.85 26.45 23.42
CA LEU A 201 10.58 26.12 22.80
C LEU A 201 10.16 24.73 23.29
N THR A 202 8.87 24.55 23.53
CA THR A 202 8.30 23.23 23.79
C THR A 202 7.40 22.85 22.63
N VAL A 203 7.61 21.66 22.07
CA VAL A 203 6.71 21.03 21.10
C VAL A 203 6.15 19.74 21.69
N ALA A 204 4.93 19.37 21.32
CA ALA A 204 4.38 18.08 21.70
C ALA A 204 4.40 17.13 20.50
N VAL A 205 4.98 15.94 20.69
CA VAL A 205 5.21 14.97 19.62
C VAL A 205 4.58 13.63 20.00
N ARG A 206 3.92 13.00 19.04
CA ARG A 206 3.52 11.60 19.14
C ARG A 206 4.47 10.76 18.32
N ARG A 207 4.96 9.64 18.87
CA ARG A 207 5.84 8.73 18.14
C ARG A 207 5.10 8.18 16.91
N LYS A 208 5.68 8.38 15.72
CA LYS A 208 5.22 7.78 14.46
C LYS A 208 6.09 6.57 14.14
N PRO A 209 5.54 5.34 14.18
CA PRO A 209 6.26 4.14 13.72
C PRO A 209 6.74 4.31 12.28
N GLY A 210 8.00 3.94 12.01
CA GLY A 210 8.65 4.14 10.70
C GLY A 210 8.97 5.59 10.33
N GLY A 211 8.68 6.57 11.20
CA GLY A 211 9.12 7.96 11.02
C GLY A 211 10.59 8.15 11.41
N LYS A 212 11.28 9.12 10.80
CA LYS A 212 12.69 9.44 11.15
C LYS A 212 12.82 10.43 12.32
N MET A 213 12.07 11.54 12.27
CA MET A 213 12.18 12.62 13.27
C MET A 213 11.64 12.24 14.65
N THR A 214 10.43 11.70 14.76
CA THR A 214 9.81 11.48 16.08
C THR A 214 10.52 10.42 16.92
N PRO A 215 11.01 9.28 16.39
CA PRO A 215 11.84 8.39 17.20
C PRO A 215 13.17 9.06 17.57
N TRP A 216 13.82 9.77 16.64
CA TRP A 216 15.09 10.46 16.92
C TRP A 216 14.98 11.54 18.02
N LEU A 217 13.86 12.24 18.10
CA LEU A 217 13.57 13.21 19.18
C LEU A 217 13.28 12.56 20.54
N LEU A 218 12.79 11.31 20.56
CA LEU A 218 12.30 10.65 21.77
C LEU A 218 13.27 9.61 22.32
N ASP A 219 13.98 8.92 21.45
CA ASP A 219 14.90 7.86 21.80
C ASP A 219 16.22 8.49 22.28
N PRO A 220 16.77 8.04 23.43
CA PRO A 220 18.04 8.55 23.94
C PRO A 220 19.14 8.40 22.89
N GLY A 221 20.08 9.37 22.85
CA GLY A 221 21.31 9.20 22.07
C GLY A 221 22.16 8.10 22.71
N ASP A 222 22.78 7.25 21.89
CA ASP A 222 23.60 6.11 22.35
C ASP A 222 24.84 6.55 23.16
N ASP A 223 25.16 7.85 23.15
CA ASP A 223 26.38 8.45 23.69
C ASP A 223 26.13 9.62 24.65
N GLY A 224 24.87 9.96 24.95
CA GLY A 224 24.51 11.15 25.73
C GLY A 224 24.77 12.48 25.00
N THR A 225 25.11 12.45 23.71
CA THR A 225 25.34 13.65 22.91
C THR A 225 24.01 14.39 22.68
N PRO A 226 23.95 15.71 22.90
CA PRO A 226 22.75 16.48 22.68
C PRO A 226 22.29 16.39 21.21
N ARG A 227 20.97 16.23 20.98
CA ARG A 227 20.40 16.12 19.63
C ARG A 227 20.42 17.49 18.95
N MET A 228 21.43 17.72 18.12
CA MET A 228 21.62 18.96 17.37
C MET A 228 20.62 19.07 16.22
N LEU A 229 19.92 20.20 16.12
CA LEU A 229 18.97 20.49 15.05
C LEU A 229 18.93 21.99 14.74
N GLU A 230 18.22 22.37 13.68
CA GLU A 230 17.86 23.74 13.37
C GLU A 230 16.34 23.94 13.49
N VAL A 231 15.95 25.10 13.99
CA VAL A 231 14.54 25.51 14.15
C VAL A 231 14.27 26.67 13.22
N SER A 232 13.19 26.61 12.46
CA SER A 232 12.79 27.74 11.64
C SER A 232 12.29 28.93 12.47
N VAL A 233 12.19 30.10 11.85
CA VAL A 233 11.29 31.16 12.34
C VAL A 233 9.84 30.64 12.47
N PRO A 234 9.02 31.20 13.38
CA PRO A 234 7.63 30.79 13.54
C PRO A 234 6.82 31.05 12.26
N GLY A 235 6.05 30.05 11.85
CA GLY A 235 5.19 30.07 10.68
C GLY A 235 3.74 29.73 11.02
N GLY A 236 2.87 29.87 10.02
CA GLY A 236 1.44 29.61 10.16
C GLY A 236 0.65 30.78 10.77
N ARG A 237 -0.67 30.59 10.78
CA ARG A 237 -1.62 31.59 11.26
C ARG A 237 -1.65 31.60 12.79
N ALA A 238 -1.47 32.78 13.37
CA ALA A 238 -1.74 32.98 14.79
C ALA A 238 -3.23 32.82 15.08
N LEU A 239 -3.55 32.05 16.12
CA LEU A 239 -4.87 31.96 16.70
C LEU A 239 -5.02 33.10 17.71
N GLY A 240 -6.05 33.92 17.52
CA GLY A 240 -6.27 35.08 18.38
C GLY A 240 -7.00 34.69 19.65
N SER A 241 -6.30 34.66 20.79
CA SER A 241 -6.92 34.61 22.12
C SER A 241 -7.19 36.04 22.60
N GLY A 242 -8.36 36.59 22.28
CA GLY A 242 -8.70 37.97 22.65
C GLY A 242 -9.91 38.57 21.93
N THR A 243 -10.63 37.77 21.14
CA THR A 243 -11.88 38.24 20.54
C THR A 243 -12.99 38.29 21.61
N ARG A 244 -14.03 39.12 21.41
CA ARG A 244 -15.25 39.09 22.26
C ARG A 244 -15.99 37.73 22.21
N ARG A 245 -15.61 36.82 21.31
CA ARG A 245 -16.31 35.57 21.05
C ARG A 245 -15.62 34.41 21.79
N PRO A 246 -16.37 33.41 22.28
CA PRO A 246 -15.79 32.18 22.82
C PRO A 246 -15.03 31.37 21.75
N ASP A 247 -13.98 30.67 22.15
CA ASP A 247 -13.31 29.67 21.33
C ASP A 247 -13.77 28.27 21.71
N VAL A 248 -14.12 27.44 20.72
CA VAL A 248 -14.48 26.03 20.94
C VAL A 248 -13.56 25.14 20.12
N PHE A 249 -12.71 24.39 20.80
CA PHE A 249 -11.79 23.43 20.19
C PHE A 249 -12.41 22.04 20.16
N PHE A 250 -12.32 21.39 18.99
CA PHE A 250 -12.51 19.97 18.81
C PHE A 250 -11.16 19.36 18.44
N ALA A 251 -10.51 18.71 19.41
CA ALA A 251 -9.20 18.11 19.23
C ALA A 251 -9.26 16.59 19.34
N ALA A 252 -8.44 15.88 18.57
CA ALA A 252 -8.25 14.44 18.71
C ALA A 252 -6.78 14.02 18.68
N GLY A 253 -6.35 13.23 19.66
CA GLY A 253 -4.97 12.78 19.83
C GLY A 253 -3.97 13.96 19.84
N VAL A 254 -2.88 13.85 19.07
CA VAL A 254 -1.87 14.92 18.96
C VAL A 254 -2.44 16.23 18.40
N GLY A 255 -3.64 16.20 17.80
CA GLY A 255 -4.39 17.38 17.37
C GLY A 255 -4.71 18.38 18.49
N VAL A 256 -4.43 18.06 19.75
CA VAL A 256 -4.62 18.94 20.90
C VAL A 256 -3.60 20.08 20.99
N THR A 257 -2.45 19.99 20.31
CA THR A 257 -1.34 20.96 20.46
C THR A 257 -1.71 22.42 20.20
N PRO A 258 -2.54 22.79 19.20
CA PRO A 258 -2.92 24.20 19.02
C PRO A 258 -3.82 24.68 20.16
N ALA A 259 -4.66 23.79 20.71
CA ALA A 259 -5.49 24.10 21.87
C ALA A 259 -4.63 24.32 23.11
N VAL A 260 -3.57 23.53 23.33
CA VAL A 260 -2.63 23.74 24.44
C VAL A 260 -1.98 25.12 24.35
N ALA A 261 -1.51 25.52 23.17
CA ALA A 261 -0.91 26.84 22.96
C ALA A 261 -1.89 27.98 23.30
N MET A 262 -3.16 27.84 22.86
CA MET A 262 -4.23 28.81 23.16
C MET A 262 -4.61 28.85 24.65
N VAL A 263 -4.66 27.69 25.32
CA VAL A 263 -4.98 27.58 26.75
C VAL A 263 -3.90 28.25 27.62
N ASN A 264 -2.63 28.07 27.25
CA ASN A 264 -1.49 28.70 27.91
C ASN A 264 -1.49 30.22 27.73
N ALA A 265 -1.91 30.73 26.57
CA ALA A 265 -1.98 32.15 26.27
C ALA A 265 -3.34 32.81 26.61
N LEU A 266 -4.30 32.05 27.15
CA LEU A 266 -5.68 32.52 27.34
C LEU A 266 -5.73 33.72 28.31
N PRO A 267 -6.24 34.90 27.89
CA PRO A 267 -6.38 36.01 28.82
C PRO A 267 -7.52 35.75 29.82
N PRO A 268 -7.48 36.34 31.04
CA PRO A 268 -8.46 36.06 32.10
C PRO A 268 -9.93 36.26 31.73
N ASN A 269 -10.21 37.16 30.78
CA ASN A 269 -11.55 37.52 30.32
C ASN A 269 -12.02 36.74 29.07
N ALA A 270 -11.19 35.88 28.49
CA ALA A 270 -11.58 35.07 27.33
C ALA A 270 -12.28 33.78 27.78
N THR A 271 -13.17 33.28 26.91
CA THR A 271 -13.84 31.99 27.11
C THR A 271 -13.31 30.97 26.11
N LEU A 272 -12.83 29.83 26.59
CA LEU A 272 -12.37 28.72 25.75
C LEU A 272 -12.94 27.40 26.27
N HIS A 273 -13.55 26.63 25.38
CA HIS A 273 -13.95 25.25 25.64
C HIS A 273 -13.19 24.26 24.77
N LEU A 274 -12.53 23.27 25.39
CA LEU A 274 -11.86 22.18 24.69
C LEU A 274 -12.67 20.88 24.78
N HIS A 275 -13.04 20.30 23.64
CA HIS A 275 -13.46 18.92 23.54
C HIS A 275 -12.31 18.07 23.01
N TYR A 276 -11.76 17.21 23.87
CA TYR A 276 -10.59 16.40 23.58
C TYR A 276 -10.95 14.92 23.48
N SER A 277 -10.76 14.32 22.30
CA SER A 277 -11.00 12.89 22.05
C SER A 277 -9.69 12.10 21.98
N VAL A 278 -9.62 10.99 22.72
CA VAL A 278 -8.47 10.09 22.76
C VAL A 278 -8.89 8.63 22.64
N SER A 279 -7.96 7.74 22.31
CA SER A 279 -8.25 6.29 22.19
C SER A 279 -8.55 5.68 23.55
N SER A 280 -7.69 5.91 24.54
CA SER A 280 -7.99 5.67 25.96
C SER A 280 -7.68 6.92 26.80
N ARG A 281 -8.26 7.03 27.99
CA ARG A 281 -8.00 8.13 28.93
C ARG A 281 -6.52 8.26 29.30
N GLU A 282 -5.79 7.16 29.31
CA GLU A 282 -4.35 7.11 29.57
C GLU A 282 -3.51 7.78 28.46
N ASP A 283 -4.05 7.85 27.24
CA ASP A 283 -3.39 8.53 26.11
C ASP A 283 -3.54 10.06 26.16
N ALA A 284 -4.33 10.59 27.11
CA ALA A 284 -4.63 12.00 27.21
C ALA A 284 -3.47 12.80 27.81
N ALA A 285 -2.65 13.38 26.95
CA ALA A 285 -1.64 14.35 27.37
C ALA A 285 -2.25 15.68 27.84
N PHE A 286 -1.50 16.39 28.69
CA PHE A 286 -1.81 17.72 29.23
C PHE A 286 -2.99 17.81 30.21
N VAL A 287 -3.54 16.67 30.67
CA VAL A 287 -4.68 16.67 31.60
C VAL A 287 -4.40 17.42 32.91
N PRO A 288 -3.27 17.19 33.62
CA PRO A 288 -2.96 17.95 34.83
C PRO A 288 -2.88 19.47 34.60
N GLU A 289 -2.32 19.89 33.47
CA GLU A 289 -2.22 21.30 33.08
C GLU A 289 -3.59 21.89 32.77
N PHE A 290 -4.48 21.12 32.11
CA PHE A 290 -5.85 21.55 31.89
C PHE A 290 -6.64 21.67 33.19
N ASP A 291 -6.46 20.75 34.14
CA ASP A 291 -7.10 20.82 35.46
C ASP A 291 -6.64 22.05 36.23
N ALA A 292 -5.32 22.28 36.33
CA ALA A 292 -4.75 23.47 36.97
C ALA A 292 -5.24 24.76 36.28
N ARG A 293 -5.33 24.76 34.95
CA ARG A 293 -5.77 25.93 34.21
C ARG A 293 -7.27 26.20 34.38
N ALA A 294 -8.10 25.17 34.44
CA ALA A 294 -9.55 25.32 34.65
C ALA A 294 -9.86 25.86 36.05
N GLN A 295 -9.02 25.53 37.04
CA GLN A 295 -9.12 26.11 38.38
C GLN A 295 -8.68 27.59 38.40
N ALA A 296 -7.60 27.93 37.69
CA ALA A 296 -7.05 29.28 37.68
C ALA A 296 -7.79 30.26 36.76
N CYS A 297 -8.50 29.76 35.74
CA CYS A 297 -9.18 30.58 34.74
C CYS A 297 -10.64 30.13 34.56
N PRO A 298 -11.62 30.84 35.13
CA PRO A 298 -13.05 30.49 35.02
C PRO A 298 -13.57 30.43 33.58
N GLY A 299 -12.93 31.16 32.66
CA GLY A 299 -13.25 31.15 31.24
C GLY A 299 -12.80 29.89 30.50
N PHE A 300 -11.92 29.07 31.09
CA PHE A 300 -11.48 27.82 30.49
C PHE A 300 -12.27 26.62 31.03
N SER A 301 -12.72 25.78 30.12
CA SER A 301 -13.29 24.47 30.47
C SER A 301 -12.90 23.43 29.42
N TYR A 302 -12.86 22.16 29.82
CA TYR A 302 -12.64 21.09 28.87
C TYR A 302 -13.51 19.86 29.15
N SER A 303 -13.61 18.98 28.16
CA SER A 303 -14.24 17.68 28.28
C SER A 303 -13.38 16.65 27.56
N LEU A 304 -13.07 15.56 28.26
CA LEU A 304 -12.31 14.44 27.73
C LEU A 304 -13.29 13.34 27.28
N ARG A 305 -13.01 12.72 26.13
CA ARG A 305 -13.77 11.58 25.59
C ARG A 305 -12.82 10.42 25.36
N ASP A 306 -13.09 9.31 26.04
CA ASP A 306 -12.46 8.04 25.78
C ASP A 306 -13.23 7.33 24.66
N THR A 307 -12.63 7.21 23.48
CA THR A 307 -13.32 6.63 22.32
C THR A 307 -13.39 5.10 22.36
N SER A 308 -12.59 4.43 23.19
CA SER A 308 -12.68 2.97 23.41
C SER A 308 -13.90 2.59 24.25
N ILE A 309 -14.30 3.47 25.18
CA ILE A 309 -15.44 3.24 26.08
C ILE A 309 -16.71 3.95 25.58
N GLU A 310 -16.61 5.23 25.23
CA GLU A 310 -17.77 6.06 24.90
C GLU A 310 -18.06 6.14 23.40
N GLY A 311 -17.19 5.53 22.57
CA GLY A 311 -17.24 5.62 21.11
C GLY A 311 -16.80 6.99 20.57
N ARG A 312 -16.75 7.08 19.24
CA ARG A 312 -16.41 8.30 18.49
C ARG A 312 -17.35 9.46 18.84
N LEU A 313 -16.86 10.70 18.72
CA LEU A 313 -17.62 11.92 18.99
C LEU A 313 -18.95 11.95 18.21
N PRO A 314 -20.11 11.81 18.88
CA PRO A 314 -21.37 11.78 18.17
C PRO A 314 -21.80 13.20 17.76
N ARG A 315 -22.53 13.31 16.65
CA ARG A 315 -23.02 14.59 16.12
C ARG A 315 -23.77 15.42 17.16
N ARG A 316 -24.56 14.77 18.02
CA ARG A 316 -25.32 15.42 19.11
C ARG A 316 -24.43 16.23 20.06
N SER A 317 -23.20 15.77 20.32
CA SER A 317 -22.28 16.48 21.20
C SER A 317 -21.77 17.76 20.54
N VAL A 318 -21.44 17.71 19.24
CA VAL A 318 -21.08 18.91 18.47
C VAL A 318 -22.24 19.90 18.44
N ARG A 319 -23.48 19.44 18.16
CA ARG A 319 -24.68 20.30 18.18
C ARG A 319 -24.88 20.99 19.52
N ARG A 320 -24.67 20.27 20.63
CA ARG A 320 -24.77 20.83 21.99
C ARG A 320 -23.76 21.95 22.24
N ARG A 321 -22.53 21.82 21.71
CA ARG A 321 -21.51 22.86 21.81
C ARG A 321 -21.89 24.11 20.99
N VAL A 322 -22.43 23.92 19.79
CA VAL A 322 -22.95 25.03 18.97
C VAL A 322 -24.11 25.74 19.67
N ALA A 323 -25.06 25.01 20.25
CA ALA A 323 -26.18 25.60 20.98
C ALA A 323 -25.73 26.38 22.23
N ARG A 324 -24.68 25.92 22.93
CA ARG A 324 -24.14 26.59 24.11
C ARG A 324 -23.33 27.84 23.76
N TRP A 325 -22.62 27.84 22.63
CA TRP A 325 -21.81 28.96 22.17
C TRP A 325 -22.06 29.26 20.69
N PRO A 326 -23.21 29.86 20.35
CA PRO A 326 -23.62 30.06 18.95
C PRO A 326 -22.69 31.02 18.18
N GLU A 327 -22.10 31.99 18.89
CA GLU A 327 -21.20 33.01 18.35
C GLU A 327 -19.72 32.60 18.33
N ALA A 328 -19.39 31.37 18.75
CA ALA A 328 -18.02 30.93 18.91
C ALA A 328 -17.24 30.85 17.59
N MET A 329 -15.92 30.96 17.72
CA MET A 329 -14.96 30.46 16.75
C MET A 329 -14.73 28.98 17.02
N PHE A 330 -14.90 28.13 16.01
CA PHE A 330 -14.74 26.69 16.12
C PHE A 330 -13.42 26.27 15.49
N HIS A 331 -12.57 25.62 16.28
CA HIS A 331 -11.26 25.14 15.83
C HIS A 331 -11.27 23.62 15.83
N ILE A 332 -10.86 22.99 14.72
CA ILE A 332 -10.89 21.54 14.56
C ILE A 332 -9.50 21.05 14.19
N CYS A 333 -8.99 20.08 14.96
CA CYS A 333 -7.69 19.51 14.69
C CYS A 333 -7.62 18.03 15.12
N GLY A 334 -7.09 17.17 14.25
CA GLY A 334 -7.01 15.73 14.49
C GLY A 334 -6.95 14.91 13.21
N PRO A 335 -7.19 13.59 13.28
CA PRO A 335 -7.26 12.73 12.10
C PRO A 335 -8.34 13.19 11.11
N GLU A 336 -8.13 12.99 9.82
CA GLU A 336 -9.00 13.48 8.74
C GLU A 336 -10.48 13.10 8.94
N ALA A 337 -10.75 11.84 9.29
CA ALA A 337 -12.12 11.37 9.55
C ALA A 337 -12.80 12.10 10.73
N TYR A 338 -12.03 12.49 11.75
CA TYR A 338 -12.55 13.29 12.87
C TYR A 338 -12.85 14.71 12.43
N VAL A 339 -11.91 15.33 11.71
CA VAL A 339 -12.05 16.69 11.17
C VAL A 339 -13.29 16.80 10.30
N GLU A 340 -13.45 15.90 9.34
CA GLU A 340 -14.58 15.92 8.40
C GLU A 340 -15.92 15.67 9.11
N ALA A 341 -15.96 14.76 10.08
CA ALA A 341 -17.17 14.50 10.86
C ALA A 341 -17.64 15.73 11.66
N VAL A 342 -16.71 16.42 12.32
CA VAL A 342 -17.02 17.64 13.09
C VAL A 342 -17.40 18.78 12.15
N ARG A 343 -16.61 19.04 11.11
CA ARG A 343 -16.83 20.12 10.13
C ARG A 343 -18.20 19.99 9.48
N ARG A 344 -18.55 18.81 8.96
CA ARG A 344 -19.87 18.55 8.37
C ARG A 344 -21.01 18.80 9.36
N THR A 345 -20.80 18.48 10.64
CA THR A 345 -21.82 18.72 11.67
C THR A 345 -21.99 20.20 11.98
N LEU A 346 -20.91 20.98 12.04
CA LEU A 346 -20.96 22.44 12.23
C LEU A 346 -21.68 23.13 11.05
N LEU A 347 -21.35 22.75 9.82
CA LEU A 347 -22.04 23.25 8.62
C LEU A 347 -23.53 22.87 8.62
N ALA A 348 -23.87 21.65 9.04
CA ALA A 348 -25.27 21.23 9.21
C ALA A 348 -26.00 22.00 10.34
N CYS A 349 -25.27 22.62 11.27
CA CYS A 349 -25.80 23.55 12.27
C CYS A 349 -25.84 25.00 11.79
N LYS A 350 -25.54 25.26 10.50
CA LYS A 350 -25.49 26.61 9.92
C LYS A 350 -24.47 27.54 10.58
N VAL A 351 -23.39 26.96 11.14
CA VAL A 351 -22.22 27.75 11.54
C VAL A 351 -21.58 28.32 10.27
N ASP A 352 -21.32 29.62 10.30
CA ASP A 352 -20.62 30.33 9.21
C ASP A 352 -19.26 29.67 8.94
N PRO A 353 -18.93 29.28 7.70
CA PRO A 353 -17.63 28.74 7.34
C PRO A 353 -16.44 29.60 7.78
N GLU A 354 -16.56 30.92 7.84
CA GLU A 354 -15.48 31.82 8.30
C GLU A 354 -15.17 31.64 9.79
N ARG A 355 -16.13 31.11 10.57
CA ARG A 355 -15.96 30.79 11.99
C ARG A 355 -15.49 29.36 12.23
N ILE A 356 -15.18 28.59 11.18
CA ILE A 356 -14.68 27.21 11.28
C ILE A 356 -13.23 27.18 10.80
N HIS A 357 -12.31 27.08 11.76
CA HIS A 357 -10.89 26.91 11.49
C HIS A 357 -10.50 25.43 11.57
N VAL A 358 -9.72 24.97 10.59
CA VAL A 358 -9.27 23.58 10.50
C VAL A 358 -7.76 23.56 10.33
N GLU A 359 -7.08 22.81 11.19
CA GLU A 359 -5.65 22.53 11.08
C GLU A 359 -5.44 21.04 10.75
N LEU A 360 -4.71 20.76 9.67
CA LEU A 360 -4.43 19.40 9.18
C LEU A 360 -2.96 19.05 9.37
N PHE A 361 -2.67 18.03 10.18
CA PHE A 361 -1.31 17.52 10.42
C PHE A 361 -0.82 16.49 9.39
N ALA A 362 -1.57 16.26 8.30
CA ALA A 362 -1.26 15.21 7.34
C ALA A 362 -0.24 15.66 6.29
N LEU A 363 0.99 15.15 6.39
CA LEU A 363 1.83 14.87 5.22
C LEU A 363 2.56 13.52 5.38
N ALA A 364 2.00 12.49 4.74
CA ALA A 364 2.73 11.37 4.16
C ALA A 364 1.89 10.77 3.01
N THR A 365 2.55 10.60 1.86
CA THR A 365 2.13 9.97 0.59
C THR A 365 1.07 10.66 -0.28
N GLY A 366 1.58 11.46 -1.23
CA GLY A 366 1.27 11.47 -2.66
C GLY A 366 -0.18 11.38 -3.14
N ALA A 367 -0.77 12.53 -3.43
CA ALA A 367 -1.59 12.74 -4.62
C ALA A 367 -1.66 14.26 -4.92
N ARG A 368 -1.27 14.63 -6.14
CA ARG A 368 -1.31 16.01 -6.65
C ARG A 368 -2.77 16.47 -6.70
N ALA A 369 -3.14 17.46 -5.89
CA ALA A 369 -4.44 18.12 -5.96
C ALA A 369 -4.25 19.64 -5.98
N GLY A 370 -4.54 20.25 -7.14
CA GLY A 370 -4.96 21.64 -7.21
C GLY A 370 -4.07 22.60 -8.01
N ARG A 371 -4.26 22.66 -9.34
CA ARG A 371 -4.16 23.93 -10.07
C ARG A 371 -5.43 24.15 -10.93
N SER A 372 -6.17 25.15 -10.47
CA SER A 372 -7.11 26.09 -11.11
C SER A 372 -8.33 25.61 -11.93
N SER A 373 -9.40 26.42 -11.82
CA SER A 373 -10.79 26.20 -12.24
C SER A 373 -11.01 26.01 -13.73
N ARG A 374 -10.03 26.30 -14.61
CA ARG A 374 -10.10 25.92 -16.03
C ARG A 374 -10.19 24.41 -16.19
N THR A 375 -9.47 23.66 -15.35
CA THR A 375 -9.52 22.21 -15.33
C THR A 375 -10.87 21.70 -14.85
N ARG A 376 -11.62 22.42 -13.99
CA ARG A 376 -12.98 22.03 -13.59
C ARG A 376 -13.98 22.22 -14.73
N SER A 377 -13.83 23.24 -15.56
CA SER A 377 -14.65 23.42 -16.76
C SER A 377 -14.31 22.40 -17.86
N TYR A 378 -13.02 22.06 -18.03
CA TYR A 378 -12.61 20.99 -18.93
C TYR A 378 -12.96 19.60 -18.40
N ILE A 379 -12.91 19.35 -17.09
CA ILE A 379 -13.33 18.09 -16.47
C ILE A 379 -14.84 17.98 -16.47
N ALA A 380 -15.59 19.06 -16.20
CA ALA A 380 -17.05 19.05 -16.33
C ALA A 380 -17.46 18.82 -17.79
N GLY A 381 -16.82 19.49 -18.76
CA GLY A 381 -17.02 19.25 -20.19
C GLY A 381 -16.59 17.84 -20.63
N ALA A 382 -15.49 17.32 -20.11
CA ALA A 382 -15.02 15.96 -20.39
C ALA A 382 -15.87 14.89 -19.71
N LEU A 383 -16.43 15.15 -18.52
CA LEU A 383 -17.37 14.23 -17.84
C LEU A 383 -18.75 14.27 -18.51
N LEU A 384 -19.23 15.44 -18.95
CA LEU A 384 -20.44 15.59 -19.76
C LEU A 384 -20.28 14.99 -21.17
N GLY A 385 -19.06 14.94 -21.72
CA GLY A 385 -18.75 14.24 -22.98
C GLY A 385 -18.44 12.75 -22.84
N ALA A 386 -17.86 12.33 -21.71
CA ALA A 386 -17.49 10.94 -21.45
C ALA A 386 -18.67 10.11 -20.92
N LEU A 387 -19.67 10.71 -20.27
CA LEU A 387 -20.84 9.98 -19.78
C LEU A 387 -21.74 9.47 -20.92
N PRO A 388 -22.05 10.24 -21.98
CA PRO A 388 -22.69 9.72 -23.19
C PRO A 388 -21.80 8.70 -23.91
N ALA A 389 -20.48 8.93 -24.01
CA ALA A 389 -19.57 7.97 -24.64
C ALA A 389 -19.45 6.63 -23.86
N PHE A 390 -19.58 6.66 -22.53
CA PHE A 390 -19.62 5.47 -21.67
C PHE A 390 -20.97 4.75 -21.74
N LEU A 391 -22.08 5.48 -21.95
CA LEU A 391 -23.43 4.95 -22.09
C LEU A 391 -23.78 4.49 -23.52
N LEU A 392 -23.02 4.91 -24.54
CA LEU A 392 -23.28 4.64 -25.96
C LEU A 392 -22.30 3.65 -26.61
N LEU A 393 -21.39 3.01 -25.86
CA LEU A 393 -20.55 1.94 -26.39
C LEU A 393 -21.37 0.63 -26.46
N PRO A 394 -21.65 0.07 -27.65
CA PRO A 394 -22.26 -1.24 -27.76
C PRO A 394 -21.21 -2.35 -27.60
N ASP A 395 -21.70 -3.43 -26.99
CA ASP A 395 -21.18 -4.79 -26.83
C ASP A 395 -19.78 -5.06 -26.26
N LEU A 396 -19.80 -5.60 -25.04
CA LEU A 396 -18.74 -6.33 -24.35
C LEU A 396 -18.64 -7.77 -24.91
N GLN A 397 -18.20 -7.95 -26.16
CA GLN A 397 -17.80 -9.28 -26.64
C GLN A 397 -16.55 -9.22 -27.50
N GLU A 398 -15.41 -8.96 -26.88
CA GLU A 398 -14.13 -9.52 -27.36
C GLU A 398 -13.07 -9.35 -26.27
N LEU A 399 -12.85 -10.42 -25.52
CA LEU A 399 -11.83 -10.51 -24.48
C LEU A 399 -10.86 -11.61 -24.88
N ARG A 400 -9.55 -11.30 -25.05
CA ARG A 400 -8.37 -12.10 -24.59
C ARG A 400 -7.04 -11.62 -25.18
N PRO A 401 -5.94 -11.75 -24.41
CA PRO A 401 -4.78 -12.50 -24.88
C PRO A 401 -4.53 -13.75 -24.01
N HIS A 402 -3.79 -14.70 -24.57
CA HIS A 402 -3.57 -16.04 -24.05
C HIS A 402 -2.42 -16.13 -23.02
N GLY A 403 -2.48 -17.12 -22.14
CA GLY A 403 -1.30 -17.65 -21.44
C GLY A 403 -0.58 -18.70 -22.29
N HIS A 404 0.72 -18.90 -22.05
CA HIS A 404 1.55 -19.84 -22.80
C HIS A 404 1.10 -21.31 -22.62
N PRO A 405 1.26 -22.18 -23.64
CA PRO A 405 0.96 -23.61 -23.53
C PRO A 405 1.85 -24.33 -22.51
N ASN A 406 1.26 -24.89 -21.46
CA ASN A 406 1.95 -25.73 -20.48
C ASN A 406 2.06 -27.18 -20.96
N VAL A 407 3.11 -27.89 -20.49
CA VAL A 407 3.27 -29.35 -20.71
C VAL A 407 2.83 -30.11 -19.46
N GLY A 408 2.12 -31.23 -19.67
CA GLY A 408 1.72 -32.16 -18.59
C GLY A 408 0.50 -31.67 -17.82
N HIS A 409 -0.70 -32.05 -18.27
CA HIS A 409 -1.98 -31.68 -17.65
C HIS A 409 -2.56 -32.75 -16.70
N GLU A 410 -1.82 -33.83 -16.45
CA GLU A 410 -2.24 -34.92 -15.55
C GLU A 410 -2.41 -34.46 -14.09
N GLN A 411 -1.84 -33.31 -13.71
CA GLN A 411 -1.92 -32.73 -12.37
C GLN A 411 -2.41 -31.27 -12.35
N LEU A 412 -2.97 -30.74 -13.45
CA LEU A 412 -3.37 -29.32 -13.50
C LEU A 412 -4.64 -29.05 -12.66
N GLN A 413 -4.47 -28.23 -11.61
CA GLN A 413 -5.59 -27.64 -10.86
C GLN A 413 -6.33 -26.62 -11.75
N CYS A 414 -7.64 -26.43 -11.55
CA CYS A 414 -8.48 -25.52 -12.35
C CYS A 414 -7.92 -24.08 -12.46
N VAL A 415 -7.14 -23.63 -11.45
CA VAL A 415 -6.52 -22.30 -11.40
C VAL A 415 -5.29 -22.14 -12.32
N ALA A 416 -4.64 -23.22 -12.74
CA ALA A 416 -3.36 -23.19 -13.44
C ALA A 416 -3.43 -22.70 -14.90
N CYS A 417 -4.64 -22.45 -15.43
CA CYS A 417 -4.85 -21.81 -16.74
C CYS A 417 -5.20 -20.31 -16.64
N HIS A 418 -5.27 -19.76 -15.42
CA HIS A 418 -5.50 -18.34 -15.18
C HIS A 418 -4.17 -17.65 -14.90
N ALA A 419 -3.71 -16.78 -15.81
CA ALA A 419 -2.58 -15.89 -15.55
C ALA A 419 -3.09 -14.45 -15.44
N ASP A 420 -2.51 -13.69 -14.51
CA ASP A 420 -2.74 -12.25 -14.43
C ASP A 420 -2.21 -11.57 -15.70
N ALA A 421 -2.98 -10.61 -16.22
CA ALA A 421 -2.55 -9.83 -17.36
C ALA A 421 -1.29 -9.01 -16.97
N PRO A 422 -0.22 -9.01 -17.78
CA PRO A 422 0.97 -8.24 -17.47
C PRO A 422 0.67 -6.73 -17.54
N GLY A 423 1.04 -6.01 -16.49
CA GLY A 423 0.89 -4.56 -16.39
C GLY A 423 -0.01 -4.12 -15.24
N SER A 424 0.20 -2.88 -14.78
CA SER A 424 -0.68 -2.26 -13.78
C SER A 424 -2.07 -1.99 -14.36
N THR A 425 -3.10 -1.95 -13.51
CA THR A 425 -4.48 -1.57 -13.89
C THR A 425 -4.53 -0.28 -14.73
N ARG A 426 -3.64 0.67 -14.42
CA ARG A 426 -3.50 1.92 -15.17
C ARG A 426 -3.01 1.69 -16.61
N GLN A 427 -2.00 0.84 -16.81
CA GLN A 427 -1.47 0.52 -18.14
C GLN A 427 -2.51 -0.22 -18.99
N THR A 428 -3.29 -1.12 -18.37
CA THR A 428 -4.38 -1.84 -19.03
C THR A 428 -5.49 -0.90 -19.49
N LEU A 429 -5.91 0.05 -18.64
CA LEU A 429 -6.93 1.03 -18.99
C LEU A 429 -6.44 1.97 -20.11
N GLN A 430 -5.16 2.37 -20.07
CA GLN A 430 -4.55 3.17 -21.14
C GLN A 430 -4.48 2.43 -22.48
N ALA A 431 -4.13 1.14 -22.46
CA ALA A 431 -4.07 0.33 -23.67
C ALA A 431 -5.47 0.09 -24.26
N LYS A 432 -6.51 -0.10 -23.42
CA LYS A 432 -7.91 -0.16 -23.87
C LYS A 432 -8.37 1.13 -24.53
N ALA A 433 -8.08 2.28 -23.92
CA ALA A 433 -8.45 3.59 -24.50
C ALA A 433 -7.75 3.83 -25.84
N LYS A 434 -6.46 3.49 -25.96
CA LYS A 434 -5.72 3.62 -27.23
C LYS A 434 -6.27 2.71 -28.33
N HIS A 435 -6.65 1.47 -28.00
CA HIS A 435 -7.28 0.56 -28.96
C HIS A 435 -8.65 1.07 -29.43
N ALA A 436 -9.50 1.56 -28.52
CA ALA A 436 -10.82 2.10 -28.87
C ALA A 436 -10.73 3.33 -29.77
N LEU A 437 -9.65 4.11 -29.66
CA LEU A 437 -9.34 5.25 -30.53
C LEU A 437 -8.61 4.84 -31.83
N GLY A 438 -8.45 3.54 -32.11
CA GLY A 438 -7.72 3.04 -33.28
C GLY A 438 -6.21 3.28 -33.25
N LEU A 439 -5.67 3.80 -32.15
CA LEU A 439 -4.25 4.13 -31.97
C LEU A 439 -3.39 2.93 -31.55
N ARG A 440 -4.00 1.74 -31.49
CA ARG A 440 -3.34 0.49 -31.14
C ARG A 440 -4.12 -0.66 -31.78
N GLU A 441 -3.42 -1.57 -32.43
CA GLU A 441 -4.03 -2.75 -33.07
C GLU A 441 -4.53 -3.79 -32.08
N THR A 442 -3.98 -3.81 -30.85
CA THR A 442 -4.31 -4.82 -29.82
C THR A 442 -4.86 -4.18 -28.54
N GLY A 443 -5.97 -4.71 -28.01
CA GLY A 443 -6.54 -4.30 -26.73
C GLY A 443 -5.77 -4.81 -25.50
N ALA A 444 -6.22 -4.47 -24.28
CA ALA A 444 -5.71 -5.02 -23.02
C ALA A 444 -6.84 -5.58 -22.14
N VAL A 445 -6.55 -6.55 -21.26
CA VAL A 445 -7.54 -7.31 -20.47
C VAL A 445 -7.47 -6.97 -18.99
N LEU A 446 -8.64 -6.92 -18.33
CA LEU A 446 -8.80 -6.67 -16.90
C LEU A 446 -9.47 -7.90 -16.25
N GLY A 447 -8.77 -8.61 -15.38
CA GLY A 447 -9.31 -9.72 -14.57
C GLY A 447 -9.30 -11.12 -15.23
N THR A 448 -9.98 -12.08 -14.59
CA THR A 448 -10.07 -13.50 -14.99
C THR A 448 -11.51 -13.90 -15.37
N GLN A 449 -11.68 -14.89 -16.26
CA GLN A 449 -12.98 -15.43 -16.70
C GLN A 449 -12.95 -16.97 -16.67
N PRO A 450 -14.07 -17.67 -16.41
CA PRO A 450 -14.14 -19.14 -16.49
C PRO A 450 -13.72 -19.71 -17.85
N VAL A 451 -12.99 -20.84 -17.81
CA VAL A 451 -12.61 -21.62 -18.98
C VAL A 451 -13.81 -22.45 -19.45
N THR A 452 -14.20 -22.28 -20.71
CA THR A 452 -15.28 -23.05 -21.35
C THR A 452 -14.70 -23.98 -22.40
N SER A 453 -15.43 -25.03 -22.79
CA SER A 453 -14.98 -25.97 -23.84
C SER A 453 -14.76 -25.31 -25.20
N ALA A 454 -15.42 -24.19 -25.48
CA ALA A 454 -15.15 -23.35 -26.65
C ALA A 454 -13.73 -22.74 -26.64
N THR A 455 -13.15 -22.53 -25.45
CA THR A 455 -11.75 -22.10 -25.29
C THR A 455 -10.79 -23.22 -25.71
N CYS A 456 -11.14 -24.48 -25.43
CA CYS A 456 -10.31 -25.65 -25.73
C CYS A 456 -10.38 -26.00 -27.22
N ILE A 457 -11.58 -25.95 -27.82
CA ILE A 457 -11.84 -26.22 -29.25
C ILE A 457 -11.00 -25.32 -30.17
N ARG A 458 -10.66 -24.10 -29.75
CA ARG A 458 -9.83 -23.18 -30.53
C ARG A 458 -8.38 -23.64 -30.71
N CYS A 459 -7.82 -24.40 -29.78
CA CYS A 459 -6.50 -25.02 -29.96
C CYS A 459 -6.54 -26.27 -30.85
N HIS A 460 -7.72 -26.87 -31.00
CA HIS A 460 -7.99 -28.04 -31.82
C HIS A 460 -8.57 -27.71 -33.21
N ALA A 461 -8.62 -26.43 -33.58
CA ALA A 461 -8.99 -26.00 -34.92
C ALA A 461 -7.84 -26.23 -35.93
N ASN A 462 -7.36 -27.47 -36.03
CA ASN A 462 -6.39 -27.88 -37.03
C ASN A 462 -7.13 -28.15 -38.36
N PRO A 463 -6.74 -27.49 -39.48
CA PRO A 463 -7.33 -27.75 -40.80
C PRO A 463 -7.24 -29.21 -41.25
N ASP A 464 -6.24 -29.96 -40.76
CA ASP A 464 -6.03 -31.38 -41.07
C ASP A 464 -6.73 -32.32 -40.07
N ASP A 465 -7.49 -31.80 -39.10
CA ASP A 465 -8.29 -32.61 -38.19
C ASP A 465 -9.47 -33.25 -38.93
N ARG A 466 -9.48 -34.59 -38.95
CA ARG A 466 -10.54 -35.38 -39.59
C ARG A 466 -11.89 -35.26 -38.85
N HIS A 467 -11.87 -34.82 -37.60
CA HIS A 467 -13.04 -34.48 -36.80
C HIS A 467 -13.01 -33.00 -36.42
N ALA A 468 -13.06 -32.12 -37.42
CA ALA A 468 -13.10 -30.68 -37.19
C ALA A 468 -14.18 -30.28 -36.14
N PRO A 469 -13.89 -29.33 -35.24
CA PRO A 469 -14.79 -29.04 -34.12
C PRO A 469 -16.21 -28.60 -34.51
N ASN A 470 -16.37 -28.02 -35.70
CA ASN A 470 -17.67 -27.66 -36.25
C ASN A 470 -18.52 -28.89 -36.60
N ARG A 471 -17.92 -30.00 -37.06
CA ARG A 471 -18.62 -31.27 -37.33
C ARG A 471 -19.11 -31.93 -36.05
N PHE A 472 -18.33 -31.86 -34.98
CA PHE A 472 -18.75 -32.32 -33.65
C PHE A 472 -19.98 -31.59 -33.13
N LEU A 473 -20.15 -30.31 -33.50
CA LEU A 473 -21.26 -29.46 -33.06
C LEU A 473 -22.49 -29.52 -33.98
N GLU A 474 -22.48 -30.36 -35.02
CA GLU A 474 -23.64 -30.48 -35.91
C GLU A 474 -24.90 -30.89 -35.12
N PRO A 475 -26.07 -30.30 -35.40
CA PRO A 475 -27.30 -30.57 -34.64
C PRO A 475 -27.69 -32.06 -34.59
N ARG A 476 -27.41 -32.82 -35.65
CA ARG A 476 -27.73 -34.27 -35.73
C ARG A 476 -27.02 -35.13 -34.68
N PHE A 477 -25.99 -34.62 -34.02
CA PHE A 477 -25.25 -35.34 -32.97
C PHE A 477 -25.59 -34.83 -31.55
N ASP A 478 -26.67 -34.06 -31.36
CA ASP A 478 -26.99 -33.49 -30.05
C ASP A 478 -27.21 -34.55 -28.97
N GLN A 479 -27.89 -35.65 -29.30
CA GLN A 479 -28.19 -36.74 -28.40
C GLN A 479 -26.91 -37.51 -28.05
N ALA A 480 -26.09 -37.84 -29.05
CA ALA A 480 -24.79 -38.46 -28.83
C ALA A 480 -23.86 -37.58 -27.96
N ARG A 481 -23.91 -36.25 -28.13
CA ARG A 481 -23.18 -35.29 -27.27
C ARG A 481 -23.72 -35.25 -25.86
N ALA A 482 -25.04 -35.32 -25.67
CA ALA A 482 -25.65 -35.37 -24.35
C ALA A 482 -25.28 -36.66 -23.60
N GLU A 483 -25.24 -37.79 -24.31
CA GLU A 483 -24.92 -39.11 -23.75
C GLU A 483 -23.44 -39.27 -23.38
N THR A 484 -22.54 -38.81 -24.25
CA THR A 484 -21.09 -39.01 -24.07
C THR A 484 -20.40 -37.86 -23.33
N GLY A 485 -21.00 -36.66 -23.34
CA GLY A 485 -20.42 -35.48 -22.72
C GLY A 485 -19.14 -34.97 -23.39
N ALA A 486 -18.89 -35.31 -24.67
CA ALA A 486 -17.67 -34.95 -25.42
C ALA A 486 -17.35 -33.44 -25.41
N GLN A 487 -18.37 -32.59 -25.26
CA GLN A 487 -18.27 -31.13 -25.19
C GLN A 487 -17.89 -30.59 -23.82
N LEU A 488 -17.67 -31.42 -22.80
CA LEU A 488 -17.37 -30.97 -21.43
C LEU A 488 -15.87 -31.05 -21.15
N CYS A 489 -15.32 -30.02 -20.49
CA CYS A 489 -13.91 -29.97 -20.14
C CYS A 489 -13.44 -31.18 -19.32
N VAL A 490 -14.28 -31.67 -18.41
CA VAL A 490 -13.98 -32.85 -17.56
C VAL A 490 -13.85 -34.12 -18.40
N SER A 491 -14.62 -34.27 -19.47
CA SER A 491 -14.54 -35.44 -20.36
C SER A 491 -13.20 -35.47 -21.08
N CYS A 492 -12.75 -34.33 -21.63
CA CYS A 492 -11.42 -34.20 -22.21
C CYS A 492 -10.32 -34.53 -21.17
N HIS A 493 -10.38 -33.99 -19.96
CA HIS A 493 -9.35 -34.23 -18.94
C HIS A 493 -9.22 -35.70 -18.52
N ARG A 494 -10.29 -36.49 -18.58
CA ARG A 494 -10.25 -37.93 -18.28
C ARG A 494 -9.52 -38.74 -19.35
N GLU A 495 -9.37 -38.20 -20.55
CA GLU A 495 -8.81 -38.91 -21.71
C GLU A 495 -7.36 -38.51 -22.01
N HIS A 496 -6.81 -37.50 -21.35
CA HIS A 496 -5.42 -37.10 -21.55
C HIS A 496 -4.49 -37.85 -20.60
N SER A 497 -3.62 -38.68 -21.16
CA SER A 497 -2.32 -38.97 -20.53
C SER A 497 -1.38 -37.80 -20.85
N GLY A 498 -0.42 -37.45 -19.99
CA GLY A 498 0.51 -36.32 -20.22
C GLY A 498 1.29 -36.35 -21.56
N VAL A 499 1.13 -37.40 -22.37
CA VAL A 499 1.74 -37.61 -23.67
C VAL A 499 0.74 -37.53 -24.84
N ARG A 500 -0.48 -38.08 -24.72
CA ARG A 500 -1.53 -38.11 -25.77
C ARG A 500 -2.96 -38.17 -25.20
N VAL A 501 -3.93 -37.71 -25.98
CA VAL A 501 -5.38 -37.90 -25.76
C VAL A 501 -5.81 -39.32 -26.17
N THR A 502 -5.91 -40.22 -25.22
CA THR A 502 -6.35 -41.59 -25.50
C THR A 502 -7.83 -41.72 -25.15
N ALA A 503 -8.65 -42.12 -26.11
CA ALA A 503 -9.98 -42.64 -25.80
C ALA A 503 -9.83 -44.11 -25.37
N PRO A 504 -10.01 -44.45 -24.08
CA PRO A 504 -9.80 -45.81 -23.59
C PRO A 504 -10.93 -46.76 -23.99
N SER A 505 -12.04 -46.23 -24.51
CA SER A 505 -13.20 -47.03 -24.94
C SER A 505 -13.73 -46.56 -26.29
N THR A 506 -14.27 -47.49 -27.07
CA THR A 506 -14.89 -47.24 -28.38
C THR A 506 -16.30 -46.63 -28.27
N GLY A 507 -16.79 -46.33 -27.06
CA GLY A 507 -18.16 -45.84 -26.82
C GLY A 507 -18.50 -44.55 -27.56
N TYR A 508 -17.54 -43.64 -27.74
CA TYR A 508 -17.71 -42.44 -28.55
C TYR A 508 -17.99 -42.75 -30.02
N CYS A 509 -17.26 -43.73 -30.58
CA CYS A 509 -17.40 -44.13 -31.97
C CYS A 509 -18.80 -44.70 -32.21
N VAL A 510 -19.26 -45.57 -31.32
CA VAL A 510 -20.59 -46.19 -31.42
C VAL A 510 -21.68 -45.13 -31.37
N SER A 511 -21.63 -44.24 -30.37
CA SER A 511 -22.67 -43.23 -30.15
C SER A 511 -22.84 -42.28 -31.34
N CYS A 512 -21.74 -41.94 -32.02
CA CYS A 512 -21.78 -41.04 -33.18
C CYS A 512 -21.95 -41.74 -34.54
N HIS A 513 -21.54 -43.02 -34.68
CA HIS A 513 -21.43 -43.69 -35.98
C HIS A 513 -22.24 -44.99 -36.11
N GLN A 514 -23.01 -45.42 -35.10
CA GLN A 514 -23.87 -46.62 -35.20
C GLN A 514 -24.83 -46.58 -36.40
N ASP A 515 -25.24 -45.39 -36.82
CA ASP A 515 -26.15 -45.18 -37.95
C ASP A 515 -25.43 -44.62 -39.20
N LEU A 516 -24.10 -44.74 -39.26
CA LEU A 516 -23.30 -44.17 -40.35
C LEU A 516 -23.58 -44.89 -41.68
N GLN A 517 -23.95 -44.10 -42.70
CA GLN A 517 -24.05 -44.55 -44.08
C GLN A 517 -23.08 -43.77 -44.98
N VAL A 518 -22.14 -44.48 -45.61
CA VAL A 518 -21.15 -43.90 -46.52
C VAL A 518 -21.57 -44.17 -47.96
N LYS A 519 -21.85 -43.12 -48.74
CA LYS A 519 -22.42 -43.24 -50.11
C LYS A 519 -21.48 -43.85 -51.15
N ASP A 520 -20.17 -43.67 -51.02
CA ASP A 520 -19.13 -44.20 -51.92
C ASP A 520 -18.01 -44.86 -51.09
N ASP A 521 -18.35 -45.99 -50.47
CA ASP A 521 -17.45 -46.67 -49.53
C ASP A 521 -16.45 -47.57 -50.26
N LYS A 522 -15.22 -47.08 -50.40
CA LYS A 522 -14.11 -47.77 -51.07
C LYS A 522 -13.37 -48.75 -50.18
N THR A 523 -13.80 -48.92 -48.92
CA THR A 523 -13.16 -49.83 -47.97
C THR A 523 -13.61 -51.27 -48.14
N SER A 524 -12.71 -52.21 -47.89
CA SER A 524 -12.96 -53.65 -47.96
C SER A 524 -12.55 -54.33 -46.65
N PRO A 525 -13.51 -54.86 -45.86
CA PRO A 525 -14.97 -54.74 -46.03
C PRO A 525 -15.47 -53.31 -45.77
N THR A 526 -16.69 -52.99 -46.22
CA THR A 526 -17.28 -51.64 -46.08
C THR A 526 -17.61 -51.30 -44.62
N HIS A 527 -17.74 -50.01 -44.30
CA HIS A 527 -18.12 -49.52 -42.97
C HIS A 527 -19.48 -50.05 -42.52
N ASP A 528 -20.50 -50.08 -43.39
CA ASP A 528 -21.81 -50.66 -43.06
C ASP A 528 -21.68 -52.15 -42.65
N HIS A 529 -20.82 -52.91 -43.32
CA HIS A 529 -20.54 -54.29 -42.95
C HIS A 529 -19.86 -54.40 -41.57
N LEU A 530 -18.88 -53.56 -41.29
CA LEU A 530 -18.17 -53.52 -39.99
C LEU A 530 -19.11 -53.13 -38.84
N VAL A 531 -19.97 -52.12 -39.05
CA VAL A 531 -20.95 -51.65 -38.07
C VAL A 531 -21.98 -52.73 -37.76
N ARG A 532 -22.53 -53.42 -38.77
CA ARG A 532 -23.48 -54.53 -38.57
C ARG A 532 -22.87 -55.71 -37.81
N GLN A 533 -21.59 -55.99 -38.04
CA GLN A 533 -20.86 -57.03 -37.30
C GLN A 533 -20.36 -56.54 -35.94
N LYS A 534 -20.63 -55.28 -35.56
CA LYS A 534 -20.17 -54.64 -34.32
C LYS A 534 -18.65 -54.67 -34.14
N ARG A 535 -17.91 -54.67 -35.24
CA ARG A 535 -16.43 -54.68 -35.26
C ARG A 535 -15.86 -53.27 -35.06
N TRP A 536 -16.18 -52.65 -33.93
CA TRP A 536 -15.75 -51.28 -33.61
C TRP A 536 -14.25 -51.16 -33.35
N ASP A 537 -13.60 -52.27 -32.99
CA ASP A 537 -12.15 -52.40 -32.80
C ASP A 537 -11.36 -52.08 -34.07
N THR A 538 -11.94 -52.31 -35.25
CA THR A 538 -11.26 -52.03 -36.53
C THR A 538 -11.17 -50.54 -36.85
N CYS A 539 -12.06 -49.71 -36.28
CA CYS A 539 -12.08 -48.27 -36.57
C CYS A 539 -10.75 -47.60 -36.17
N LEU A 540 -10.13 -48.06 -35.07
CA LEU A 540 -8.84 -47.55 -34.58
C LEU A 540 -7.67 -47.80 -35.54
N GLN A 541 -7.80 -48.77 -36.46
CA GLN A 541 -6.76 -49.11 -37.42
C GLN A 541 -6.76 -48.18 -38.63
N CYS A 542 -7.90 -47.55 -38.91
CA CYS A 542 -8.09 -46.67 -40.07
C CYS A 542 -8.16 -45.18 -39.68
N HIS A 543 -8.72 -44.87 -38.51
CA HIS A 543 -8.87 -43.52 -37.99
C HIS A 543 -7.76 -43.15 -37.01
N ASP A 544 -7.18 -41.98 -37.24
CA ASP A 544 -6.38 -41.29 -36.24
C ASP A 544 -7.21 -40.17 -35.62
N TYR A 545 -7.46 -40.23 -34.32
CA TYR A 545 -8.21 -39.19 -33.59
C TYR A 545 -7.40 -37.92 -33.35
N HIS A 546 -6.08 -37.98 -33.52
CA HIS A 546 -5.22 -36.84 -33.21
C HIS A 546 -4.97 -35.92 -34.38
N GLY A 547 -5.12 -36.41 -35.62
CA GLY A 547 -4.99 -35.62 -36.86
C GLY A 547 -3.66 -34.88 -36.98
N ASN A 548 -2.62 -35.30 -36.25
CA ASN A 548 -1.39 -34.53 -36.10
C ASN A 548 -0.26 -35.00 -37.03
N HIS A 549 -0.60 -35.82 -38.01
CA HIS A 549 0.26 -36.29 -39.08
C HIS A 549 -0.53 -36.41 -40.37
N LYS A 550 0.16 -36.40 -41.50
CA LYS A 550 -0.44 -36.64 -42.80
C LYS A 550 -0.66 -38.13 -42.97
N TRP A 551 -1.92 -38.54 -42.88
CA TRP A 551 -2.33 -39.92 -43.08
C TRP A 551 -3.34 -40.01 -44.23
N SER A 552 -3.35 -41.15 -44.93
CA SER A 552 -4.40 -41.54 -45.87
C SER A 552 -4.96 -42.87 -45.39
N ALA A 553 -6.28 -42.95 -45.21
CA ALA A 553 -6.89 -44.18 -44.69
C ALA A 553 -6.68 -45.34 -45.70
N PRO A 554 -6.25 -46.52 -45.23
CA PRO A 554 -6.08 -47.68 -46.10
C PRO A 554 -7.46 -48.17 -46.58
N LEU A 555 -7.53 -48.65 -47.82
CA LEU A 555 -8.77 -49.16 -48.40
C LEU A 555 -9.05 -50.62 -48.01
N ARG A 556 -8.06 -51.36 -47.51
CA ARG A 556 -8.25 -52.75 -47.05
C ARG A 556 -7.79 -52.88 -45.61
N LEU A 557 -8.53 -53.64 -44.81
CA LEU A 557 -8.23 -53.79 -43.38
C LEU A 557 -6.84 -54.38 -43.11
N GLN A 558 -6.40 -55.31 -43.96
CA GLN A 558 -5.06 -55.93 -43.86
C GLN A 558 -3.90 -54.96 -44.10
N ASP A 559 -4.14 -53.85 -44.80
CA ASP A 559 -3.12 -52.84 -45.12
C ASP A 559 -3.03 -51.77 -44.00
N ALA A 560 -3.87 -51.89 -42.96
CA ALA A 560 -3.90 -50.99 -41.83
C ALA A 560 -2.85 -51.35 -40.75
N ALA A 561 -2.59 -50.41 -39.84
CA ALA A 561 -1.68 -50.64 -38.73
C ALA A 561 -2.24 -51.70 -37.77
N GLN A 562 -1.37 -52.61 -37.31
CA GLN A 562 -1.76 -53.67 -36.38
C GLN A 562 -2.04 -53.12 -34.97
N LEU A 563 -3.02 -53.70 -34.27
CA LEU A 563 -3.43 -53.29 -32.92
C LEU A 563 -2.27 -53.13 -31.91
N PRO A 564 -1.30 -54.05 -31.80
CA PRO A 564 -0.20 -53.88 -30.84
C PRO A 564 0.68 -52.65 -31.11
N LEU A 565 0.82 -52.27 -32.38
CA LEU A 565 1.55 -51.06 -32.76
C LEU A 565 0.76 -49.80 -32.39
N LEU A 566 -0.57 -49.85 -32.55
CA LEU A 566 -1.48 -48.77 -32.19
C LEU A 566 -1.56 -48.57 -30.67
N GLU A 567 -1.60 -49.65 -29.89
CA GLU A 567 -1.56 -49.58 -28.43
C GLU A 567 -0.28 -48.91 -27.93
N LYS A 568 0.89 -49.31 -28.48
CA LYS A 568 2.17 -48.65 -28.19
C LYS A 568 2.16 -47.18 -28.58
N TYR A 569 1.55 -46.84 -29.71
CA TYR A 569 1.41 -45.46 -30.16
C TYR A 569 0.57 -44.62 -29.20
N LEU A 570 -0.60 -45.13 -28.77
CA LEU A 570 -1.49 -44.46 -27.81
C LEU A 570 -0.83 -44.28 -26.44
N GLN A 571 0.05 -45.21 -26.04
CA GLN A 571 0.89 -45.10 -24.83
C GLN A 571 2.09 -44.15 -24.99
N GLY A 572 2.16 -43.38 -26.09
CA GLY A 572 3.21 -42.37 -26.30
C GLY A 572 4.36 -42.80 -27.21
N GLY A 573 4.29 -43.99 -27.80
CA GLY A 573 5.27 -44.50 -28.76
C GLY A 573 5.30 -43.75 -30.11
N PRO A 574 6.20 -44.17 -31.02
CA PRO A 574 6.35 -43.57 -32.35
C PRO A 574 5.07 -43.72 -33.18
N SER A 575 4.84 -42.77 -34.09
CA SER A 575 3.63 -42.75 -34.93
C SER A 575 3.67 -43.85 -36.00
N PRO A 576 2.64 -44.72 -36.08
CA PRO A 576 2.52 -45.69 -37.17
C PRO A 576 2.04 -45.05 -38.48
N TYR A 577 1.60 -43.79 -38.42
CA TYR A 577 0.92 -43.10 -39.51
C TYR A 577 1.81 -42.10 -40.27
N GLY A 578 3.08 -41.93 -39.88
CA GLY A 578 4.03 -41.05 -40.58
C GLY A 578 5.15 -40.53 -39.68
N SER A 579 6.24 -40.05 -40.29
CA SER A 579 7.42 -39.54 -39.58
C SER A 579 7.30 -38.09 -39.12
N THR A 580 6.48 -37.28 -39.79
CA THR A 580 6.25 -35.87 -39.42
C THR A 580 5.09 -35.78 -38.45
N VAL A 581 5.39 -35.44 -37.20
CA VAL A 581 4.38 -35.18 -36.16
C VAL A 581 4.32 -33.68 -35.90
N VAL A 582 3.17 -33.06 -36.17
CA VAL A 582 2.92 -31.66 -35.83
C VAL A 582 2.47 -31.64 -34.37
N LYS A 583 3.44 -31.70 -33.44
CA LYS A 583 3.14 -31.49 -32.02
C LYS A 583 2.94 -30.00 -31.80
N ALA A 584 1.92 -29.62 -31.02
CA ALA A 584 1.62 -28.23 -30.65
C ALA A 584 2.78 -27.46 -29.94
N LYS A 585 3.94 -28.09 -29.75
CA LYS A 585 5.16 -27.53 -29.16
C LYS A 585 6.40 -27.54 -30.06
N GLN A 586 6.25 -27.86 -31.35
CA GLN A 586 7.37 -27.88 -32.31
C GLN A 586 7.08 -27.02 -33.54
N ASP A 587 6.50 -25.84 -33.35
CA ASP A 587 6.76 -24.73 -34.26
C ASP A 587 7.86 -23.88 -33.64
N PRO A 588 9.12 -23.95 -34.12
CA PRO A 588 10.20 -23.07 -33.64
C PRO A 588 10.06 -21.64 -34.17
N THR A 589 9.05 -21.34 -34.98
CA THR A 589 8.96 -20.09 -35.76
C THR A 589 7.83 -19.14 -35.35
N ARG A 590 7.31 -19.24 -34.12
CA ARG A 590 6.43 -18.23 -33.53
C ARG A 590 6.80 -17.85 -32.11
#